data_AF-A0AAW9TKL0-F1
#
_entry.id   AF-A0AAW9TKL0-F1
#
_cell.length_a   1.000
_cell.length_b   1.000
_cell.length_c   1.000
_cell.angle_alpha   90.00
_cell.angle_beta   90.00
_cell.angle_gamma   90.00
#
_symmetry.space_group_name_H-M   'P 1'
#
loop_
_entity.id
_entity.type
_entity.pdbx_description
1 polymer ?
#
loop_
_entity_poly.entity_id
_entity_poly.type
_entity_poly.pdbx_seq_one_letter_code
_entity_poly.pdbx_strand_id
1 'polypeptide(L)'
;AYDLAGADGLVSKKRGRPSNRRHSEDFRNLVLDLVREHYADFGPTLAAEKLLERHRIAVSKETLRQWMMEAGIWVSRRERKKRVFQPRGRRDCFGELVQIDGSLHWWFENRGPKCALLVYIDDATGKLLHLRFAGSENTFDYLHATKAYLQQWGKPIAFYSDKHGIFRTTHASKRDRTSGLTQFGRALYELNIDIICANTPQAKGRVERANQTLQDRLVKELRLRGIDTIAAANAYSPEFMADFNRRFGKAPRNPKDMHRPFAAHENLDGAMCRKEIRKLSNSLTLRYDKVMFILDPTDRAAALAGKKVVVCDYPDGRLEITDGEATLPYRTFDTLRSVHRSEVVENKRLDDMLALVAEMQAGREQQRSKGGPRRTGQTDHMFGIRDGSQSNGYQKRGTKPGRKTDFTKDPVVIAKRQQALAQLKAAE
;
A
#
# COMPACT_ATOMS: atom_id res chain seq x y z
N ALA A 1 -32.71 -64.79 18.05
CA ALA A 1 -31.83 -63.79 18.71
C ALA A 1 -32.68 -62.71 19.39
N TYR A 2 -33.59 -62.07 18.64
CA TYR A 2 -34.62 -61.19 19.22
C TYR A 2 -35.53 -61.92 20.22
N ASP A 3 -36.00 -63.12 19.89
CA ASP A 3 -36.92 -63.88 20.78
C ASP A 3 -36.30 -64.33 22.11
N LEU A 4 -34.97 -64.27 22.25
CA LEU A 4 -34.23 -64.67 23.45
C LEU A 4 -33.70 -63.49 24.27
N ALA A 5 -33.47 -62.33 23.65
CA ALA A 5 -32.79 -61.18 24.28
C ALA A 5 -33.42 -59.82 23.90
N GLY A 6 -34.62 -59.81 23.32
CA GLY A 6 -35.32 -58.60 22.90
C GLY A 6 -34.52 -57.74 21.91
N ALA A 7 -34.74 -56.42 21.97
CA ALA A 7 -34.07 -55.44 21.11
C ALA A 7 -32.53 -55.48 21.22
N ASP A 8 -31.98 -55.88 22.37
CA ASP A 8 -30.53 -56.01 22.56
C ASP A 8 -29.93 -57.15 21.74
N GLY A 9 -30.74 -58.16 21.40
CA GLY A 9 -30.35 -59.26 20.51
C GLY A 9 -30.20 -58.86 19.03
N LEU A 10 -30.66 -57.67 18.64
CA LEU A 10 -30.49 -57.09 17.29
C LEU A 10 -29.21 -56.25 17.17
N VAL A 11 -28.57 -55.92 18.29
CA VAL A 11 -27.31 -55.17 18.30
C VAL A 11 -26.21 -56.11 17.80
N SER A 12 -25.55 -55.73 16.70
CA SER A 12 -24.44 -56.51 16.15
C SER A 12 -23.39 -56.81 17.23
N LYS A 13 -23.05 -58.08 17.44
CA LYS A 13 -21.98 -58.52 18.36
C LYS A 13 -20.59 -57.98 17.98
N LYS A 14 -20.46 -57.34 16.83
CA LYS A 14 -19.26 -56.61 16.37
C LYS A 14 -19.23 -55.15 16.84
N ARG A 15 -20.32 -54.62 17.37
CA ARG A 15 -20.41 -53.25 17.89
C ARG A 15 -19.53 -53.13 19.13
N GLY A 16 -18.60 -52.17 19.12
CA GLY A 16 -17.59 -52.00 20.19
C GLY A 16 -16.32 -52.86 20.02
N ARG A 17 -16.26 -53.78 19.05
CA ARG A 17 -15.02 -54.51 18.75
C ARG A 17 -14.16 -53.68 17.78
N PRO A 18 -12.85 -53.48 18.07
CA PRO A 18 -11.95 -52.80 17.16
C PRO A 18 -11.82 -53.58 15.84
N SER A 19 -11.66 -52.86 14.73
CA SER A 19 -11.52 -53.46 13.40
C SER A 19 -10.26 -54.33 13.32
N ASN A 20 -10.37 -55.52 12.70
CA ASN A 20 -9.21 -56.37 12.40
C ASN A 20 -8.21 -55.72 11.41
N ARG A 21 -8.58 -54.60 10.79
CA ARG A 21 -7.71 -53.80 9.89
C ARG A 21 -7.13 -52.55 10.58
N ARG A 22 -7.30 -52.41 11.90
CA ARG A 22 -6.75 -51.29 12.66
C ARG A 22 -5.23 -51.42 12.73
N HIS A 23 -4.51 -50.32 12.58
CA HIS A 23 -3.08 -50.29 12.89
C HIS A 23 -2.85 -50.65 14.37
N SER A 24 -1.71 -51.26 14.68
CA SER A 24 -1.33 -51.53 16.07
C SER A 24 -1.20 -50.22 16.86
N GLU A 25 -1.46 -50.28 18.16
CA GLU A 25 -1.27 -49.12 19.04
C GLU A 25 0.20 -48.66 19.04
N ASP A 26 1.15 -49.60 18.97
CA ASP A 26 2.58 -49.27 18.88
C ASP A 26 2.91 -48.45 17.63
N PHE A 27 2.33 -48.81 16.47
CA PHE A 27 2.50 -48.05 15.25
C PHE A 27 1.86 -46.66 15.33
N ARG A 28 0.67 -46.56 15.93
CA ARG A 28 0.01 -45.28 16.18
C ARG A 28 0.84 -44.38 17.08
N ASN A 29 1.39 -44.91 18.17
CA ASN A 29 2.19 -44.15 19.12
C ASN A 29 3.49 -43.66 18.48
N LEU A 30 4.19 -44.53 17.74
CA LEU A 30 5.38 -44.15 16.98
C LEU A 30 5.09 -42.98 16.01
N VAL A 31 3.98 -43.04 15.29
CA VAL A 31 3.57 -41.97 14.36
C VAL A 31 3.26 -40.67 15.11
N LEU A 32 2.56 -40.75 16.23
CA LEU A 32 2.22 -39.56 17.03
C LEU A 32 3.46 -38.93 17.68
N ASP A 33 4.43 -39.71 18.11
CA ASP A 33 5.67 -39.21 18.70
C ASP A 33 6.52 -38.49 17.64
N LEU A 34 6.66 -39.06 16.44
CA LEU A 34 7.30 -38.39 15.31
C LEU A 34 6.59 -37.07 14.93
N VAL A 35 5.25 -37.05 14.99
CA VAL A 35 4.49 -35.82 14.74
C VAL A 35 4.73 -34.78 15.82
N ARG A 36 4.81 -35.17 17.10
CA ARG A 36 5.12 -34.24 18.20
C ARG A 36 6.54 -33.70 18.11
N GLU A 37 7.49 -34.55 17.76
CA GLU A 37 8.91 -34.21 17.74
C GLU A 37 9.29 -33.34 16.54
N HIS A 38 8.71 -33.62 15.35
CA HIS A 38 9.15 -33.00 14.11
C HIS A 38 8.09 -32.16 13.39
N TYR A 39 6.80 -32.33 13.69
CA TYR A 39 5.69 -31.79 12.90
C TYR A 39 4.55 -31.18 13.73
N ALA A 40 4.85 -30.67 14.94
CA ALA A 40 3.84 -30.23 15.90
C ALA A 40 2.93 -29.10 15.40
N ASP A 41 3.39 -28.28 14.45
CA ASP A 41 2.66 -27.18 13.84
C ASP A 41 2.00 -27.53 12.49
N PHE A 42 2.14 -28.77 12.00
CA PHE A 42 1.70 -29.16 10.67
C PHE A 42 0.22 -29.57 10.65
N GLY A 43 -0.44 -29.27 9.53
CA GLY A 43 -1.76 -29.82 9.24
C GLY A 43 -1.69 -31.32 8.90
N PRO A 44 -2.76 -32.11 9.15
CA PRO A 44 -2.76 -33.56 8.92
C PRO A 44 -2.40 -33.99 7.49
N THR A 45 -2.70 -33.17 6.49
CA THR A 45 -2.28 -33.41 5.10
C THR A 45 -0.77 -33.34 4.95
N LEU A 46 -0.16 -32.23 5.39
CA LEU A 46 1.27 -31.99 5.25
C LEU A 46 2.09 -32.92 6.16
N ALA A 47 1.58 -33.22 7.36
CA ALA A 47 2.20 -34.19 8.25
C ALA A 47 2.24 -35.59 7.62
N ALA A 48 1.15 -36.04 6.96
CA ALA A 48 1.13 -37.32 6.25
C ALA A 48 2.14 -37.36 5.07
N GLU A 49 2.24 -36.27 4.32
CA GLU A 49 3.23 -36.13 3.24
C GLU A 49 4.67 -36.25 3.77
N LYS A 50 5.00 -35.55 4.88
CA LYS A 50 6.35 -35.61 5.46
C LYS A 50 6.69 -36.89 6.19
N LEU A 51 5.70 -37.55 6.80
CA LEU A 51 5.88 -38.90 7.35
C LEU A 51 6.24 -39.90 6.23
N LEU A 52 5.63 -39.77 5.06
CA LEU A 52 5.95 -40.61 3.91
C LEU A 52 7.33 -40.27 3.33
N GLU A 53 7.61 -38.99 3.08
CA GLU A 53 8.86 -38.54 2.44
C GLU A 53 10.10 -38.78 3.31
N ARG A 54 10.03 -38.48 4.62
CA ARG A 54 11.20 -38.43 5.51
C ARG A 54 11.36 -39.65 6.40
N HIS A 55 10.24 -40.26 6.79
CA HIS A 55 10.24 -41.41 7.70
C HIS A 55 9.77 -42.70 7.01
N ARG A 56 9.41 -42.64 5.72
CA ARG A 56 8.89 -43.77 4.92
C ARG A 56 7.67 -44.44 5.56
N ILE A 57 6.87 -43.68 6.31
CA ILE A 57 5.66 -44.16 6.97
C ILE A 57 4.44 -43.72 6.16
N ALA A 58 3.74 -44.69 5.57
CA ALA A 58 2.50 -44.46 4.84
C ALA A 58 1.29 -44.56 5.78
N VAL A 59 0.63 -43.44 6.05
CA VAL A 59 -0.64 -43.38 6.80
C VAL A 59 -1.61 -42.52 6.03
N SER A 60 -2.87 -42.96 5.94
CA SER A 60 -3.90 -42.16 5.29
C SER A 60 -4.12 -40.85 6.06
N LYS A 61 -4.32 -39.75 5.32
CA LYS A 61 -4.61 -38.43 5.91
C LYS A 61 -5.72 -38.47 6.95
N GLU A 62 -6.80 -39.22 6.68
CA GLU A 62 -7.95 -39.27 7.58
C GLU A 62 -7.63 -40.05 8.86
N THR A 63 -6.88 -41.16 8.77
CA THR A 63 -6.39 -41.90 9.94
C THR A 63 -5.49 -41.02 10.81
N LEU A 64 -4.52 -40.33 10.19
CA LEU A 64 -3.61 -39.44 10.91
C LEU A 64 -4.35 -38.27 11.56
N ARG A 65 -5.33 -37.68 10.87
CA ARG A 65 -6.17 -36.62 11.41
C ARG A 65 -6.91 -37.05 12.67
N GLN A 66 -7.49 -38.25 12.70
CA GLN A 66 -8.19 -38.78 13.87
C GLN A 66 -7.22 -38.97 15.04
N TRP A 67 -6.06 -39.58 14.80
CA TRP A 67 -5.05 -39.77 15.85
C TRP A 67 -4.54 -38.44 16.41
N MET A 68 -4.25 -37.45 15.55
CA MET A 68 -3.81 -36.12 16.00
C MET A 68 -4.88 -35.38 16.81
N MET A 69 -6.18 -35.56 16.49
CA MET A 69 -7.29 -34.99 17.28
C MET A 69 -7.42 -35.67 18.64
N GLU A 70 -7.44 -37.00 18.68
CA GLU A 70 -7.51 -37.77 19.93
C GLU A 70 -6.30 -37.49 20.84
N ALA A 71 -5.12 -37.28 20.27
CA ALA A 71 -3.89 -36.96 20.98
C ALA A 71 -3.77 -35.48 21.39
N GLY A 72 -4.75 -34.64 21.06
CA GLY A 72 -4.74 -33.19 21.36
C GLY A 72 -3.72 -32.36 20.57
N ILE A 73 -3.03 -32.97 19.60
CA ILE A 73 -2.03 -32.29 18.75
C ILE A 73 -2.74 -31.41 17.71
N TRP A 74 -3.91 -31.82 17.24
CA TRP A 74 -4.66 -31.11 16.20
C TRP A 74 -6.10 -30.85 16.61
N VAL A 75 -6.49 -29.58 16.76
CA VAL A 75 -7.88 -29.20 17.04
C VAL A 75 -8.65 -29.06 15.74
N SER A 76 -9.83 -29.69 15.63
CA SER A 76 -10.66 -29.59 14.44
C SER A 76 -11.08 -28.14 14.15
N ARG A 77 -11.34 -27.81 12.87
CA ARG A 77 -11.83 -26.48 12.48
C ARG A 77 -13.13 -26.08 13.18
N ARG A 78 -13.92 -27.07 13.63
CA ARG A 78 -15.20 -26.89 14.33
C ARG A 78 -15.01 -26.61 15.82
N GLU A 79 -13.96 -27.17 16.44
CA GLU A 79 -13.62 -27.00 17.85
C GLU A 79 -12.68 -25.81 18.12
N ARG A 80 -11.99 -25.30 17.09
CA ARG A 80 -11.46 -23.93 17.12
C ARG A 80 -12.65 -22.98 17.21
N LYS A 81 -13.18 -22.76 18.43
CA LYS A 81 -14.24 -21.78 18.69
C LYS A 81 -13.83 -20.50 17.97
N LYS A 82 -14.64 -20.04 17.00
CA LYS A 82 -14.52 -18.67 16.52
C LYS A 82 -14.60 -17.82 17.77
N ARG A 83 -13.53 -17.08 18.10
CA ARG A 83 -13.58 -16.11 19.19
C ARG A 83 -14.85 -15.29 18.97
N VAL A 84 -15.78 -15.33 19.93
CA VAL A 84 -16.99 -14.52 19.90
C VAL A 84 -16.52 -13.11 20.22
N PHE A 85 -16.27 -12.32 19.17
CA PHE A 85 -15.95 -10.92 19.33
C PHE A 85 -17.25 -10.15 19.53
N GLN A 86 -17.41 -9.54 20.70
CA GLN A 86 -18.57 -8.72 20.98
C GLN A 86 -18.53 -7.45 20.12
N PRO A 87 -19.66 -7.01 19.53
CA PRO A 87 -19.75 -5.74 18.84
C PRO A 87 -19.38 -4.58 19.77
N ARG A 88 -18.55 -3.64 19.29
CA ARG A 88 -18.27 -2.39 20.01
C ARG A 88 -19.43 -1.40 19.83
N GLY A 89 -19.87 -0.79 20.92
CA GLY A 89 -20.78 0.37 20.90
C GLY A 89 -20.25 1.53 20.05
N ARG A 90 -21.14 2.41 19.59
CA ARG A 90 -20.76 3.69 18.99
C ARG A 90 -20.14 4.59 20.05
N ARG A 91 -19.25 5.51 19.65
CA ARG A 91 -18.91 6.65 20.48
C ARG A 91 -20.14 7.52 20.75
N ASP A 92 -20.09 8.28 21.83
CA ASP A 92 -21.25 9.04 22.29
C ASP A 92 -21.39 10.35 21.52
N CYS A 93 -20.28 11.00 21.20
CA CYS A 93 -20.24 12.33 20.58
C CYS A 93 -19.71 12.31 19.14
N PHE A 94 -20.17 13.27 18.34
CA PHE A 94 -19.64 13.55 17.01
C PHE A 94 -18.19 14.06 17.11
N GLY A 95 -17.28 13.60 16.25
CA GLY A 95 -15.87 14.02 16.25
C GLY A 95 -14.98 13.38 17.31
N GLU A 96 -15.53 12.49 18.15
CA GLU A 96 -14.77 11.75 19.16
C GLU A 96 -13.87 10.68 18.53
N LEU A 97 -14.37 9.97 17.52
CA LEU A 97 -13.60 8.96 16.82
C LEU A 97 -14.01 8.91 15.35
N VAL A 98 -13.04 9.08 14.47
CA VAL A 98 -13.26 9.08 13.02
C VAL A 98 -12.53 7.89 12.42
N GLN A 99 -13.28 6.96 11.83
CA GLN A 99 -12.70 5.80 11.16
C GLN A 99 -12.21 6.20 9.78
N ILE A 100 -10.93 5.96 9.52
CA ILE A 100 -10.31 6.17 8.21
C ILE A 100 -10.01 4.82 7.55
N ASP A 101 -10.27 4.73 6.25
CA ASP A 101 -10.03 3.50 5.50
C ASP A 101 -9.76 3.78 4.02
N GLY A 102 -8.94 2.91 3.41
CA GLY A 102 -8.66 2.91 1.99
C GLY A 102 -9.37 1.74 1.32
N SER A 103 -10.17 2.01 0.29
CA SER A 103 -10.91 0.99 -0.45
C SER A 103 -10.51 0.97 -1.92
N LEU A 104 -9.65 0.00 -2.28
CA LEU A 104 -9.21 -0.23 -3.66
C LEU A 104 -10.28 -1.03 -4.43
N HIS A 105 -10.96 -0.40 -5.37
CA HIS A 105 -12.09 -1.01 -6.08
C HIS A 105 -12.21 -0.51 -7.53
N TRP A 106 -13.00 -1.21 -8.35
CA TRP A 106 -13.38 -0.78 -9.69
C TRP A 106 -14.52 0.23 -9.63
N TRP A 107 -14.22 1.40 -9.04
CA TRP A 107 -15.22 2.44 -8.79
C TRP A 107 -15.91 2.96 -10.06
N PHE A 108 -15.20 2.89 -11.20
CA PHE A 108 -15.69 3.27 -12.52
C PHE A 108 -16.10 2.07 -13.39
N GLU A 109 -16.21 0.88 -12.81
CA GLU A 109 -16.46 -0.37 -13.54
C GLU A 109 -15.44 -0.56 -14.69
N ASN A 110 -15.92 -0.62 -15.93
CA ASN A 110 -15.11 -0.72 -17.15
C ASN A 110 -14.78 0.64 -17.79
N ARG A 111 -15.26 1.76 -17.23
CA ARG A 111 -15.10 3.11 -17.81
C ARG A 111 -13.78 3.77 -17.41
N GLY A 112 -13.20 3.36 -16.29
CA GLY A 112 -11.96 3.94 -15.77
C GLY A 112 -11.08 2.92 -15.04
N PRO A 113 -9.82 3.28 -14.75
CA PRO A 113 -8.90 2.40 -14.06
C PRO A 113 -9.34 2.13 -12.62
N LYS A 114 -8.89 0.98 -12.09
CA LYS A 114 -9.01 0.67 -10.66
C LYS A 114 -8.32 1.76 -9.84
N CYS A 115 -9.00 2.27 -8.81
CA CYS A 115 -8.50 3.34 -7.96
C CYS A 115 -8.88 3.11 -6.49
N ALA A 116 -8.26 3.87 -5.60
CA ALA A 116 -8.53 3.84 -4.17
C ALA A 116 -9.53 4.94 -3.81
N LEU A 117 -10.47 4.64 -2.92
CA LEU A 117 -11.31 5.63 -2.24
C LEU A 117 -10.87 5.71 -0.78
N LEU A 118 -10.42 6.90 -0.36
CA LEU A 118 -10.16 7.21 1.03
C LEU A 118 -11.46 7.68 1.68
N VAL A 119 -11.83 7.03 2.78
CA VAL A 119 -13.13 7.20 3.44
C VAL A 119 -12.92 7.61 4.89
N TYR A 120 -13.60 8.69 5.31
CA TYR A 120 -13.59 9.18 6.69
C TYR A 120 -15.03 9.12 7.22
N ILE A 121 -15.24 8.32 8.27
CA ILE A 121 -16.57 8.06 8.83
C ILE A 121 -16.58 8.37 10.32
N ASP A 122 -17.51 9.20 10.76
CA ASP A 122 -17.72 9.44 12.18
C ASP A 122 -18.34 8.21 12.87
N ASP A 123 -17.75 7.81 13.99
CA ASP A 123 -18.15 6.59 14.68
C ASP A 123 -19.53 6.68 15.37
N ALA A 124 -19.86 7.86 15.90
CA ALA A 124 -21.08 8.11 16.67
C ALA A 124 -22.30 8.20 15.75
N THR A 125 -22.18 8.93 14.65
CA THR A 125 -23.26 9.24 13.74
C THR A 125 -23.32 8.28 12.56
N GLY A 126 -22.18 7.74 12.11
CA GLY A 126 -22.05 6.98 10.87
C GLY A 126 -22.05 7.85 9.61
N LYS A 127 -21.89 9.18 9.76
CA LYS A 127 -21.80 10.12 8.65
C LYS A 127 -20.44 9.98 7.94
N LEU A 128 -20.46 10.10 6.62
CA LEU A 128 -19.28 10.35 5.80
C LEU A 128 -18.84 11.80 6.00
N LEU A 129 -17.63 11.99 6.48
CA LEU A 129 -17.05 13.31 6.72
C LEU A 129 -16.10 13.76 5.62
N HIS A 130 -15.50 12.79 4.92
CA HIS A 130 -14.68 13.05 3.76
C HIS A 130 -14.60 11.81 2.88
N LEU A 131 -14.61 12.02 1.56
CA LEU A 131 -14.36 11.03 0.53
C LEU A 131 -13.33 11.60 -0.45
N ARG A 132 -12.33 10.80 -0.82
CA ARG A 132 -11.38 11.17 -1.87
C ARG A 132 -10.95 9.97 -2.68
N PHE A 133 -11.20 10.03 -3.99
CA PHE A 133 -10.62 9.13 -4.97
C PHE A 133 -9.15 9.49 -5.22
N ALA A 134 -8.31 8.46 -5.25
CA ALA A 134 -6.87 8.53 -5.45
C ALA A 134 -6.40 7.38 -6.35
N GLY A 135 -5.33 7.58 -7.12
CA GLY A 135 -4.79 6.54 -8.00
C GLY A 135 -4.25 5.32 -7.25
N SER A 136 -3.80 5.51 -6.01
CA SER A 136 -3.35 4.44 -5.13
C SER A 136 -3.50 4.84 -3.67
N GLU A 137 -3.34 3.90 -2.74
CA GLU A 137 -3.25 4.23 -1.33
C GLU A 137 -1.79 4.54 -0.97
N ASN A 138 -1.47 5.82 -0.76
CA ASN A 138 -0.14 6.27 -0.35
C ASN A 138 -0.20 7.41 0.67
N THR A 139 0.95 7.77 1.24
CA THR A 139 1.04 8.80 2.27
C THR A 139 0.56 10.17 1.81
N PHE A 140 0.87 10.59 0.59
CA PHE A 140 0.46 11.92 0.09
C PHE A 140 -1.05 12.01 -0.06
N ASP A 141 -1.69 10.95 -0.55
CA ASP A 141 -3.15 10.91 -0.67
C ASP A 141 -3.84 11.06 0.71
N TYR A 142 -3.31 10.40 1.75
CA TYR A 142 -3.82 10.56 3.13
C TYR A 142 -3.52 11.94 3.73
N LEU A 143 -2.33 12.49 3.51
CA LEU A 143 -2.00 13.85 3.96
C LEU A 143 -2.94 14.88 3.32
N HIS A 144 -3.18 14.76 2.01
CA HIS A 144 -4.07 15.64 1.28
C HIS A 144 -5.53 15.47 1.72
N ALA A 145 -6.04 14.24 1.83
CA ALA A 145 -7.40 13.97 2.29
C ALA A 145 -7.61 14.45 3.74
N THR A 146 -6.63 14.23 4.61
CA THR A 146 -6.72 14.66 6.02
C THR A 146 -6.66 16.18 6.13
N LYS A 147 -5.82 16.86 5.35
CA LYS A 147 -5.80 18.33 5.29
C LYS A 147 -7.19 18.87 4.94
N ALA A 148 -7.83 18.34 3.90
CA ALA A 148 -9.17 18.76 3.49
C ALA A 148 -10.23 18.48 4.56
N TYR A 149 -10.20 17.28 5.16
CA TYR A 149 -11.06 16.92 6.30
C TYR A 149 -10.93 17.94 7.44
N LEU A 150 -9.69 18.24 7.81
CA LEU A 150 -9.36 19.10 8.95
C LEU A 150 -9.77 20.56 8.72
N GLN A 151 -9.64 21.06 7.49
CA GLN A 151 -10.12 22.40 7.13
C GLN A 151 -11.64 22.52 7.26
N GLN A 152 -12.37 21.45 6.96
CA GLN A 152 -13.83 21.46 7.00
C GLN A 152 -14.40 21.25 8.41
N TRP A 153 -13.82 20.32 9.18
CA TRP A 153 -14.39 19.88 10.45
C TRP A 153 -13.58 20.29 11.68
N GLY A 154 -12.31 20.64 11.52
CA GLY A 154 -11.37 20.78 12.63
C GLY A 154 -10.79 19.44 13.09
N LYS A 155 -10.07 19.47 14.21
CA LYS A 155 -9.32 18.32 14.73
C LYS A 155 -10.22 17.37 15.52
N PRO A 156 -10.38 16.10 15.11
CA PRO A 156 -11.10 15.14 15.95
C PRO A 156 -10.28 14.84 17.21
N ILE A 157 -10.88 14.10 18.15
CA ILE A 157 -10.10 13.55 19.26
C ILE A 157 -9.13 12.50 18.73
N ALA A 158 -9.63 11.53 17.95
CA ALA A 158 -8.78 10.49 17.38
C ALA A 158 -9.25 9.98 16.02
N PHE A 159 -8.29 9.60 15.19
CA PHE A 159 -8.52 8.75 14.02
C PHE A 159 -8.41 7.27 14.39
N TYR A 160 -9.22 6.44 13.73
CA TYR A 160 -9.19 4.98 13.87
C TYR A 160 -8.89 4.32 12.53
N SER A 161 -7.74 3.65 12.43
CA SER A 161 -7.28 3.00 11.19
C SER A 161 -6.92 1.53 11.41
N ASP A 162 -6.76 0.77 10.33
CA ASP A 162 -6.16 -0.56 10.40
C ASP A 162 -4.63 -0.45 10.53
N LYS A 163 -3.96 -1.54 10.93
CA LYS A 163 -2.50 -1.68 10.91
C LYS A 163 -1.97 -1.80 9.49
N HIS A 164 -2.22 -0.79 8.65
CA HIS A 164 -1.51 -0.67 7.39
C HIS A 164 -0.18 0.06 7.61
N GLY A 165 0.85 -0.25 6.79
CA GLY A 165 2.21 0.29 6.94
C GLY A 165 2.31 1.82 6.82
N ILE A 166 1.24 2.48 6.35
CA ILE A 166 1.10 3.94 6.32
C ILE A 166 0.85 4.51 7.73
N PHE A 167 0.35 3.71 8.68
CA PHE A 167 -0.05 4.16 10.02
C PHE A 167 0.88 3.67 11.14
N ARG A 168 1.74 2.68 10.87
CA ARG A 168 2.71 2.17 11.84
C ARG A 168 4.00 1.68 11.16
N THR A 169 5.16 2.07 11.68
CA THR A 169 6.43 1.46 11.27
C THR A 169 6.66 0.13 12.00
N THR A 170 7.27 -0.84 11.33
CA THR A 170 7.61 -2.17 11.89
C THR A 170 8.86 -2.14 12.79
N HIS A 171 9.57 -1.02 12.86
CA HIS A 171 10.81 -0.85 13.64
C HIS A 171 10.74 0.40 14.51
N ALA A 172 9.98 0.35 15.61
CA ALA A 172 9.96 1.43 16.60
C ALA A 172 10.98 1.16 17.72
N SER A 173 11.82 2.14 18.03
CA SER A 173 12.76 2.06 19.17
C SER A 173 12.04 2.49 20.45
N LYS A 174 12.28 1.78 21.57
CA LYS A 174 11.57 2.00 22.85
C LYS A 174 11.90 3.32 23.56
N ARG A 175 12.81 4.16 23.04
CA ARG A 175 13.35 5.34 23.75
C ARG A 175 12.87 6.70 23.24
N ASP A 176 12.17 6.76 22.10
CA ASP A 176 11.71 8.04 21.54
C ASP A 176 10.36 7.84 20.84
N ARG A 177 9.33 8.58 21.30
CA ARG A 177 7.93 8.50 20.82
C ARG A 177 7.78 8.93 19.35
N THR A 178 8.74 9.69 18.82
CA THR A 178 8.82 10.04 17.39
C THR A 178 9.66 9.05 16.58
N SER A 179 10.53 8.27 17.22
CA SER A 179 11.33 7.22 16.56
C SER A 179 10.48 5.97 16.27
N GLY A 180 9.80 5.97 15.13
CA GLY A 180 8.93 4.88 14.69
C GLY A 180 7.51 5.31 14.30
N LEU A 181 7.23 6.62 14.26
CA LEU A 181 6.00 7.10 13.62
C LEU A 181 6.18 7.08 12.10
N THR A 182 5.11 6.74 11.40
CA THR A 182 5.05 6.97 9.95
C THR A 182 4.95 8.46 9.67
N GLN A 183 5.21 8.88 8.43
CA GLN A 183 5.06 10.28 8.02
C GLN A 183 3.67 10.83 8.30
N PHE A 184 2.64 9.98 8.17
CA PHE A 184 1.27 10.33 8.51
C PHE A 184 1.06 10.42 10.03
N GLY A 185 1.58 9.46 10.81
CA GLY A 185 1.51 9.52 12.27
C GLY A 185 2.22 10.74 12.85
N ARG A 186 3.36 11.15 12.26
CA ARG A 186 4.06 12.41 12.59
C ARG A 186 3.16 13.61 12.37
N ALA A 187 2.51 13.71 11.21
CA ALA A 187 1.61 14.82 10.88
C ALA A 187 0.49 14.98 11.91
N LEU A 188 -0.12 13.86 12.32
CA LEU A 188 -1.18 13.85 13.34
C LEU A 188 -0.66 14.25 14.72
N TYR A 189 0.52 13.75 15.10
CA TYR A 189 1.15 14.08 16.36
C TYR A 189 1.47 15.59 16.48
N GLU A 190 1.97 16.21 15.41
CA GLU A 190 2.25 17.66 15.38
C GLU A 190 0.99 18.51 15.59
N LEU A 191 -0.18 18.00 15.22
CA LEU A 191 -1.48 18.66 15.42
C LEU A 191 -2.19 18.20 16.70
N ASN A 192 -1.52 17.40 17.54
CA ASN A 192 -2.07 16.81 18.75
C ASN A 192 -3.36 16.01 18.47
N ILE A 193 -3.34 15.17 17.43
CA ILE A 193 -4.41 14.25 17.05
C ILE A 193 -3.92 12.82 17.28
N ASP A 194 -4.67 12.05 18.05
CA ASP A 194 -4.33 10.64 18.29
C ASP A 194 -4.72 9.76 17.10
N ILE A 195 -3.92 8.73 16.85
CA ILE A 195 -4.28 7.66 15.91
C ILE A 195 -4.28 6.30 16.61
N ILE A 196 -5.44 5.66 16.57
CA ILE A 196 -5.65 4.34 17.15
C ILE A 196 -5.64 3.32 16.01
N CYS A 197 -4.67 2.42 16.03
CA CYS A 197 -4.59 1.32 15.06
C CYS A 197 -5.28 0.07 15.62
N ALA A 198 -6.26 -0.46 14.87
CA ALA A 198 -6.96 -1.68 15.23
C ALA A 198 -5.98 -2.87 15.36
N ASN A 199 -6.08 -3.64 16.44
CA ASN A 199 -5.26 -4.84 16.61
C ASN A 199 -5.76 -6.03 15.77
N THR A 200 -7.02 -5.98 15.33
CA THR A 200 -7.68 -7.03 14.53
C THR A 200 -8.62 -6.41 13.49
N PRO A 201 -8.70 -6.95 12.26
CA PRO A 201 -9.63 -6.49 11.22
C PRO A 201 -11.10 -6.47 11.67
N GLN A 202 -11.46 -7.39 12.56
CA GLN A 202 -12.83 -7.59 13.04
C GLN A 202 -13.31 -6.48 14.01
N ALA A 203 -12.42 -5.59 14.48
CA ALA A 203 -12.81 -4.42 15.26
C ALA A 203 -13.40 -3.28 14.39
N LYS A 204 -13.36 -3.41 13.06
CA LYS A 204 -13.72 -2.39 12.06
C LYS A 204 -15.05 -2.64 11.32
N GLY A 205 -15.92 -3.53 11.82
CA GLY A 205 -17.17 -3.92 11.13
C GLY A 205 -18.19 -2.79 10.85
N ARG A 206 -17.90 -1.54 11.20
CA ARG A 206 -18.68 -0.35 10.84
C ARG A 206 -18.20 0.28 9.54
N VAL A 207 -16.91 0.57 9.40
CA VAL A 207 -16.36 1.06 8.12
C VAL A 207 -16.51 0.01 7.02
N GLU A 208 -16.39 -1.28 7.35
CA GLU A 208 -16.56 -2.35 6.37
C GLU A 208 -17.98 -2.36 5.78
N ARG A 209 -19.01 -2.21 6.62
CA ARG A 209 -20.40 -2.08 6.17
C ARG A 209 -20.65 -0.81 5.37
N ALA A 210 -20.04 0.30 5.77
CA ALA A 210 -20.12 1.53 5.00
C ALA A 210 -19.45 1.36 3.64
N ASN A 211 -18.27 0.76 3.57
CA ASN A 211 -17.56 0.45 2.33
C ASN A 211 -18.37 -0.46 1.41
N GLN A 212 -19.04 -1.49 1.93
CA GLN A 212 -19.96 -2.31 1.13
C GLN A 212 -21.10 -1.48 0.55
N THR A 213 -21.67 -0.58 1.35
CA THR A 213 -22.73 0.33 0.89
C THR A 213 -22.21 1.31 -0.18
N LEU A 214 -20.99 1.81 0.00
CA LEU A 214 -20.32 2.67 -0.98
C LEU A 214 -20.05 1.91 -2.28
N GLN A 215 -19.44 0.73 -2.21
CA GLN A 215 -19.12 -0.11 -3.38
C GLN A 215 -20.38 -0.49 -4.16
N ASP A 216 -21.53 -0.64 -3.52
CA ASP A 216 -22.79 -0.86 -4.21
C ASP A 216 -23.36 0.43 -4.83
N ARG A 217 -23.53 1.49 -4.01
CA ARG A 217 -24.29 2.69 -4.41
C ARG A 217 -23.46 3.69 -5.18
N LEU A 218 -22.27 4.03 -4.70
CA LEU A 218 -21.43 5.05 -5.31
C LEU A 218 -21.02 4.64 -6.73
N VAL A 219 -20.72 3.35 -6.95
CA VAL A 219 -20.45 2.82 -8.30
C VAL A 219 -21.61 3.07 -9.25
N LYS A 220 -22.84 2.80 -8.82
CA LYS A 220 -24.07 3.02 -9.62
C LYS A 220 -24.34 4.51 -9.85
N GLU A 221 -24.16 5.35 -8.84
CA GLU A 221 -24.33 6.80 -8.96
C GLU A 221 -23.33 7.42 -9.95
N LEU A 222 -22.07 6.99 -9.89
CA LEU A 222 -21.04 7.39 -10.86
C LEU A 222 -21.41 6.92 -12.27
N ARG A 223 -21.98 5.72 -12.41
CA ARG A 223 -22.48 5.20 -13.70
C ARG A 223 -23.60 6.04 -14.27
N LEU A 224 -24.62 6.35 -13.47
CA LEU A 224 -25.76 7.15 -13.91
C LEU A 224 -25.37 8.55 -14.37
N ARG A 225 -24.28 9.09 -13.81
CA ARG A 225 -23.73 10.41 -14.17
C ARG A 225 -22.65 10.35 -15.26
N GLY A 226 -22.31 9.16 -15.76
CA GLY A 226 -21.25 9.00 -16.75
C GLY A 226 -19.84 9.36 -16.24
N ILE A 227 -19.62 9.37 -14.92
CA ILE A 227 -18.33 9.77 -14.33
C ILE A 227 -17.34 8.59 -14.38
N ASP A 228 -16.19 8.80 -15.02
CA ASP A 228 -15.15 7.79 -15.28
C ASP A 228 -13.73 8.22 -14.87
N THR A 229 -13.55 9.46 -14.40
CA THR A 229 -12.26 9.99 -13.94
C THR A 229 -12.26 10.29 -12.44
N ILE A 230 -11.09 10.15 -11.83
CA ILE A 230 -10.85 10.51 -10.42
C ILE A 230 -11.21 11.97 -10.15
N ALA A 231 -10.85 12.89 -11.06
CA ALA A 231 -11.13 14.31 -10.91
C ALA A 231 -12.64 14.59 -10.85
N ALA A 232 -13.41 14.06 -11.80
CA ALA A 232 -14.87 14.22 -11.81
C ALA A 232 -15.54 13.52 -10.61
N ALA A 233 -15.04 12.37 -10.19
CA ALA A 233 -15.55 11.67 -9.01
C ALA A 233 -15.30 12.44 -7.70
N ASN A 234 -14.13 13.08 -7.57
CA ASN A 234 -13.82 13.96 -6.45
C ASN A 234 -14.72 15.21 -6.45
N ALA A 235 -15.02 15.77 -7.61
CA ALA A 235 -15.96 16.89 -7.72
C ALA A 235 -17.40 16.52 -7.32
N TYR A 236 -17.83 15.29 -7.59
CA TYR A 236 -19.15 14.78 -7.23
C TYR A 236 -19.26 14.31 -5.76
N SER A 237 -18.14 13.97 -5.13
CA SER A 237 -18.10 13.38 -3.78
C SER A 237 -18.88 14.18 -2.71
N PRO A 238 -18.83 15.53 -2.67
CA PRO A 238 -19.63 16.32 -1.72
C PRO A 238 -21.15 16.13 -1.88
N GLU A 239 -21.65 16.09 -3.12
CA GLU A 239 -23.08 15.87 -3.41
C GLU A 239 -23.52 14.47 -2.94
N PHE A 240 -22.74 13.44 -3.28
CA PHE A 240 -23.01 12.07 -2.84
C PHE A 240 -22.98 11.95 -1.31
N MET A 241 -22.00 12.56 -0.64
CA MET A 241 -21.90 12.54 0.82
C MET A 241 -23.11 13.18 1.48
N ALA A 242 -23.63 14.29 0.94
CA ALA A 242 -24.81 14.95 1.47
C ALA A 242 -26.06 14.04 1.40
N ASP A 243 -26.30 13.39 0.24
CA ASP A 243 -27.40 12.42 0.10
C ASP A 243 -27.21 11.20 1.01
N PHE A 244 -26.01 10.63 1.05
CA PHE A 244 -25.69 9.49 1.91
C PHE A 244 -25.95 9.83 3.39
N ASN A 245 -25.45 10.97 3.86
CA ASN A 245 -25.58 11.39 5.25
C ASN A 245 -27.03 11.67 5.64
N ARG A 246 -27.85 12.18 4.70
CA ARG A 246 -29.29 12.34 4.91
C ARG A 246 -30.01 11.00 5.11
N ARG A 247 -29.60 9.95 4.39
CA ARG A 247 -30.25 8.62 4.44
C ARG A 247 -29.75 7.74 5.59
N PHE A 248 -28.46 7.81 5.91
CA PHE A 248 -27.80 6.85 6.80
C PHE A 248 -27.23 7.46 8.08
N GLY A 249 -27.09 8.79 8.14
CA GLY A 249 -26.63 9.47 9.32
C GLY A 249 -27.61 9.27 10.49
N LYS A 250 -27.06 9.05 11.69
CA LYS A 250 -27.84 8.97 12.92
C LYS A 250 -27.47 10.13 13.85
N ALA A 251 -28.40 10.53 14.71
CA ALA A 251 -28.06 11.42 15.81
C ALA A 251 -27.03 10.74 16.72
N PRO A 252 -25.99 11.47 17.17
CA PRO A 252 -25.09 10.96 18.19
C PRO A 252 -25.86 10.82 19.51
N ARG A 253 -25.35 10.00 20.44
CA ARG A 253 -26.00 9.82 21.76
C ARG A 253 -25.96 11.11 22.57
N ASN A 254 -24.87 11.86 22.43
CA ASN A 254 -24.70 13.19 22.97
C ASN A 254 -24.54 14.18 21.79
N PRO A 255 -25.35 15.25 21.72
CA PRO A 255 -25.31 16.20 20.60
C PRO A 255 -24.03 17.05 20.53
N LYS A 256 -23.13 16.95 21.52
CA LYS A 256 -21.88 17.69 21.54
C LYS A 256 -20.97 17.33 20.36
N ASP A 257 -20.41 18.35 19.73
CA ASP A 257 -19.31 18.22 18.78
C ASP A 257 -17.97 18.26 19.52
N MET A 258 -17.14 17.25 19.31
CA MET A 258 -15.83 17.10 19.93
C MET A 258 -14.67 17.52 19.01
N HIS A 259 -14.96 18.02 17.81
CA HIS A 259 -13.92 18.64 17.00
C HIS A 259 -13.35 19.88 17.69
N ARG A 260 -12.02 19.99 17.66
CA ARG A 260 -11.28 21.10 18.24
C ARG A 260 -10.81 22.03 17.12
N PRO A 261 -10.89 23.36 17.31
CA PRO A 261 -10.27 24.30 16.39
C PRO A 261 -8.75 24.17 16.43
N PHE A 262 -8.11 24.71 15.40
CA PHE A 262 -6.65 24.89 15.39
C PHE A 262 -6.25 26.00 16.36
N ALA A 263 -5.13 25.80 17.07
CA ALA A 263 -4.51 26.89 17.81
C ALA A 263 -3.79 27.84 16.83
N ALA A 264 -3.62 29.11 17.22
CA ALA A 264 -3.04 30.13 16.35
C ALA A 264 -1.62 29.81 15.83
N HIS A 265 -0.86 29.01 16.59
CA HIS A 265 0.50 28.60 16.24
C HIS A 265 0.56 27.29 15.40
N GLU A 266 -0.57 26.60 15.21
CA GLU A 266 -0.59 25.34 14.47
C GLU A 266 -0.58 25.60 12.95
N ASN A 267 0.52 25.25 12.29
CA ASN A 267 0.60 25.28 10.84
C ASN A 267 0.11 23.95 10.25
N LEU A 268 -1.15 23.92 9.80
CA LEU A 268 -1.74 22.73 9.16
C LEU A 268 -0.93 22.25 7.96
N ASP A 269 -0.41 23.18 7.14
CA ASP A 269 0.28 22.83 5.90
C ASP A 269 1.67 22.24 6.19
N GLY A 270 2.41 22.91 7.08
CA GLY A 270 3.68 22.42 7.59
C GLY A 270 3.55 21.09 8.35
N ALA A 271 2.41 20.83 8.98
CA ALA A 271 2.12 19.53 9.58
C ALA A 271 1.78 18.47 8.51
N MET A 272 1.03 18.81 7.46
CA MET A 272 0.53 17.89 6.42
C MET A 272 1.48 17.68 5.24
N CYS A 273 2.80 17.75 5.46
CA CYS A 273 3.82 17.44 4.47
C CYS A 273 4.64 16.19 4.84
N ARG A 274 5.47 15.68 3.93
CA ARG A 274 6.48 14.67 4.28
C ARG A 274 7.73 15.41 4.76
N LYS A 275 8.23 15.07 5.95
CA LYS A 275 9.45 15.65 6.52
C LYS A 275 10.59 14.65 6.51
N GLU A 276 11.73 15.03 5.95
CA GLU A 276 12.95 14.23 6.01
C GLU A 276 14.14 15.06 6.48
N ILE A 277 14.82 14.57 7.51
CA ILE A 277 16.02 15.22 8.03
C ILE A 277 17.20 14.87 7.11
N ARG A 278 17.87 15.90 6.59
CA ARG A 278 19.07 15.77 5.76
C ARG A 278 20.22 16.56 6.37
N LYS A 279 21.44 16.04 6.22
CA LYS A 279 22.65 16.78 6.61
C LYS A 279 23.03 17.71 5.46
N LEU A 280 23.18 18.99 5.76
CA LEU A 280 23.71 19.98 4.84
C LEU A 280 25.23 19.81 4.75
N SER A 281 25.79 19.71 3.55
CA SER A 281 27.24 19.61 3.37
C SER A 281 27.92 20.95 3.64
N ASN A 282 29.25 20.95 3.75
CA ASN A 282 30.03 22.19 3.88
C ASN A 282 29.96 23.07 2.63
N SER A 283 29.56 22.51 1.48
CA SER A 283 29.30 23.26 0.24
C SER A 283 27.85 23.69 0.08
N LEU A 284 27.07 23.68 1.18
CA LEU A 284 25.65 24.06 1.20
C LEU A 284 24.79 23.22 0.24
N THR A 285 25.14 21.95 0.09
CA THR A 285 24.40 21.01 -0.76
C THR A 285 23.78 19.88 0.05
N LEU A 286 22.62 19.39 -0.41
CA LEU A 286 22.00 18.17 0.09
C LEU A 286 21.39 17.37 -1.05
N ARG A 287 21.17 16.08 -0.85
CA ARG A 287 20.49 15.21 -1.82
C ARG A 287 19.16 14.75 -1.26
N TYR A 288 18.13 14.82 -2.09
CA TYR A 288 16.80 14.30 -1.79
C TYR A 288 16.19 13.71 -3.06
N ASP A 289 15.73 12.46 -2.98
CA ASP A 289 15.15 11.69 -4.10
C ASP A 289 15.96 11.76 -5.42
N LYS A 290 17.28 11.59 -5.33
CA LYS A 290 18.25 11.67 -6.45
C LYS A 290 18.34 13.05 -7.14
N VAL A 291 17.79 14.10 -6.53
CA VAL A 291 18.04 15.49 -6.94
C VAL A 291 19.00 16.12 -5.94
N MET A 292 19.97 16.87 -6.46
CA MET A 292 20.86 17.69 -5.62
C MET A 292 20.24 19.07 -5.46
N PHE A 293 20.13 19.52 -4.22
CA PHE A 293 19.70 20.85 -3.84
C PHE A 293 20.93 21.62 -3.37
N ILE A 294 21.09 22.83 -3.89
CA ILE A 294 22.17 23.75 -3.54
C ILE A 294 21.49 24.96 -2.90
N LEU A 295 21.73 25.18 -1.61
CA LEU A 295 21.17 26.31 -0.90
C LEU A 295 21.92 27.59 -1.31
N ASP A 296 21.21 28.72 -1.34
CA ASP A 296 21.86 29.99 -1.58
C ASP A 296 22.73 30.38 -0.39
N PRO A 297 23.93 30.97 -0.62
CA PRO A 297 24.92 31.24 0.42
C PRO A 297 24.53 32.46 1.26
N THR A 298 23.47 32.33 2.04
CA THR A 298 23.06 33.29 3.07
C THR A 298 23.85 33.05 4.36
N ASP A 299 24.00 34.06 5.22
CA ASP A 299 24.68 33.92 6.52
C ASP A 299 24.07 32.78 7.36
N ARG A 300 22.75 32.62 7.28
CA ARG A 300 22.04 31.54 7.95
C ARG A 300 22.37 30.17 7.36
N ALA A 301 22.38 30.04 6.03
CA ALA A 301 22.78 28.79 5.38
C ALA A 301 24.24 28.42 5.70
N ALA A 302 25.15 29.40 5.69
CA ALA A 302 26.54 29.22 6.07
C ALA A 302 26.70 28.72 7.52
N ALA A 303 25.93 29.28 8.46
CA ALA A 303 25.92 28.83 9.86
C ALA A 303 25.33 27.41 10.05
N LEU A 304 24.61 26.90 9.05
CA LEU A 304 24.02 25.55 9.03
C LEU A 304 24.89 24.53 8.29
N ALA A 305 26.03 24.92 7.72
CA ALA A 305 26.98 24.01 7.08
C ALA A 305 27.37 22.86 8.03
N GLY A 306 27.24 21.62 7.56
CA GLY A 306 27.50 20.41 8.35
C GLY A 306 26.39 20.04 9.35
N LYS A 307 25.34 20.86 9.52
CA LYS A 307 24.21 20.61 10.44
C LYS A 307 23.05 19.91 9.73
N LYS A 308 22.02 19.55 10.50
CA LYS A 308 20.80 18.91 10.02
C LYS A 308 19.76 19.99 9.67
N VAL A 309 19.14 19.83 8.51
CA VAL A 309 17.99 20.63 8.05
C VAL A 309 16.83 19.69 7.70
N VAL A 310 15.62 20.24 7.58
CA VAL A 310 14.42 19.46 7.27
C VAL A 310 13.96 19.77 5.85
N VAL A 311 13.82 18.72 5.03
CA VAL A 311 13.16 18.82 3.73
C VAL A 311 11.68 18.53 3.93
N CYS A 312 10.84 19.52 3.66
CA CYS A 312 9.38 19.46 3.66
C CYS A 312 8.88 19.27 2.22
N ASP A 313 8.30 18.12 1.93
CA ASP A 313 7.79 17.74 0.61
C ASP A 313 6.26 17.66 0.68
N TYR A 314 5.58 18.61 0.02
CA TYR A 314 4.16 18.88 0.21
C TYR A 314 3.28 18.08 -0.76
N PRO A 315 2.05 17.69 -0.39
CA PRO A 315 1.15 16.95 -1.30
C PRO A 315 0.80 17.73 -2.58
N ASP A 316 0.93 19.05 -2.58
CA ASP A 316 0.64 19.91 -3.73
C ASP A 316 1.81 20.04 -4.72
N GLY A 317 2.99 19.50 -4.39
CA GLY A 317 4.20 19.54 -5.22
C GLY A 317 5.27 20.51 -4.74
N ARG A 318 4.92 21.43 -3.83
CA ARG A 318 5.90 22.34 -3.23
C ARG A 318 6.95 21.55 -2.45
N LEU A 319 8.15 22.11 -2.41
CA LEU A 319 9.24 21.60 -1.60
C LEU A 319 9.94 22.77 -0.91
N GLU A 320 10.16 22.62 0.39
CA GLU A 320 10.83 23.63 1.21
C GLU A 320 11.96 22.96 1.99
N ILE A 321 13.06 23.69 2.15
CA ILE A 321 14.15 23.28 3.04
C ILE A 321 14.10 24.24 4.22
N THR A 322 13.98 23.71 5.43
CA THR A 322 13.72 24.51 6.63
C THR A 322 14.70 24.21 7.75
N ASP A 323 14.93 25.24 8.57
CA ASP A 323 15.61 25.18 9.85
C ASP A 323 14.72 25.85 10.92
N GLY A 324 13.99 25.03 11.67
CA GLY A 324 12.91 25.51 12.52
C GLY A 324 11.80 26.13 11.68
N GLU A 325 11.50 27.40 11.93
CA GLU A 325 10.48 28.16 11.19
C GLU A 325 11.03 28.87 9.94
N ALA A 326 12.36 28.91 9.75
CA ALA A 326 12.96 29.62 8.63
C ALA A 326 13.06 28.73 7.39
N THR A 327 12.65 29.29 6.25
CA THR A 327 12.81 28.65 4.94
C THR A 327 14.13 29.08 4.31
N LEU A 328 14.86 28.11 3.75
CA LEU A 328 16.15 28.30 3.12
C LEU A 328 15.98 28.25 1.59
N PRO A 329 16.30 29.33 0.87
CA PRO A 329 16.22 29.35 -0.58
C PRO A 329 17.24 28.42 -1.20
N TYR A 330 16.87 27.81 -2.33
CA TYR A 330 17.71 26.82 -3.00
C TYR A 330 17.51 26.85 -4.51
N ARG A 331 18.51 26.31 -5.21
CA ARG A 331 18.45 25.92 -6.62
C ARG A 331 18.67 24.42 -6.76
N THR A 332 18.14 23.84 -7.84
CA THR A 332 18.20 22.40 -8.07
C THR A 332 19.19 22.06 -9.17
N PHE A 333 19.91 20.97 -8.93
CA PHE A 333 20.78 20.34 -9.90
C PHE A 333 20.31 18.89 -10.07
N ASP A 334 19.49 18.64 -11.10
CA ASP A 334 19.00 17.30 -11.39
C ASP A 334 20.12 16.48 -12.04
N THR A 335 20.65 15.51 -11.29
CA THR A 335 21.67 14.58 -11.78
C THR A 335 21.13 13.54 -12.76
N LEU A 336 19.80 13.42 -12.91
CA LEU A 336 19.15 12.54 -13.88
C LEU A 336 18.81 13.24 -15.20
N ARG A 337 19.47 14.36 -15.53
CA ARG A 337 19.35 14.94 -16.88
C ARG A 337 19.73 13.87 -17.91
N SER A 338 18.82 13.56 -18.83
CA SER A 338 19.18 12.91 -20.09
C SER A 338 20.31 13.72 -20.72
N VAL A 339 21.44 13.08 -21.01
CA VAL A 339 22.57 13.75 -21.67
C VAL A 339 22.02 14.38 -22.96
N HIS A 340 22.12 15.71 -23.08
CA HIS A 340 21.77 16.41 -24.31
C HIS A 340 22.65 15.87 -25.45
N ARG A 341 22.03 15.39 -26.53
CA ARG A 341 22.73 15.31 -27.82
C ARG A 341 23.00 16.74 -28.25
N SER A 342 24.27 17.16 -28.24
CA SER A 342 24.70 18.29 -29.03
C SER A 342 24.46 17.98 -30.51
N GLU A 343 24.19 19.01 -31.31
CA GLU A 343 24.11 18.89 -32.77
C GLU A 343 25.42 18.25 -33.28
N VAL A 344 25.30 17.09 -33.92
CA VAL A 344 26.46 16.35 -34.40
C VAL A 344 27.02 17.08 -35.62
N VAL A 345 28.25 17.59 -35.49
CA VAL A 345 29.07 18.01 -36.62
C VAL A 345 29.48 16.77 -37.40
N GLU A 346 29.37 16.84 -38.74
CA GLU A 346 29.61 15.73 -39.67
C GLU A 346 30.94 15.01 -39.40
N ASN A 347 30.86 13.82 -38.79
CA ASN A 347 31.99 12.90 -38.75
C ASN A 347 31.46 11.46 -38.84
N LYS A 348 31.63 10.84 -40.02
CA LYS A 348 31.05 9.55 -40.46
C LYS A 348 31.29 8.35 -39.52
N ARG A 349 32.13 8.47 -38.50
CA ARG A 349 32.43 7.39 -37.52
C ARG A 349 31.89 7.65 -36.12
N LEU A 350 31.47 8.88 -35.82
CA LEU A 350 30.90 9.24 -34.53
C LEU A 350 29.40 8.90 -34.47
N ASP A 351 28.70 8.97 -35.60
CA ASP A 351 27.26 8.68 -35.69
C ASP A 351 26.94 7.21 -35.34
N ASP A 352 27.73 6.26 -35.83
CA ASP A 352 27.49 4.83 -35.55
C ASP A 352 27.76 4.50 -34.07
N MET A 353 28.80 5.09 -33.49
CA MET A 353 29.11 4.98 -32.06
C MET A 353 28.03 5.65 -31.18
N LEU A 354 27.53 6.81 -31.59
CA LEU A 354 26.45 7.52 -30.89
C LEU A 354 25.08 6.85 -31.08
N ALA A 355 24.86 6.15 -32.19
CA ALA A 355 23.68 5.32 -32.42
C ALA A 355 23.71 4.07 -31.51
N LEU A 356 24.86 3.40 -31.41
CA LEU A 356 25.08 2.27 -30.50
C LEU A 356 24.90 2.69 -29.03
N VAL A 357 25.49 3.83 -28.63
CA VAL A 357 25.32 4.40 -27.28
C VAL A 357 23.87 4.81 -27.03
N ALA A 358 23.16 5.33 -28.04
CA ALA A 358 21.74 5.67 -27.92
C ALA A 358 20.84 4.44 -27.79
N GLU A 359 21.12 3.34 -28.51
CA GLU A 359 20.45 2.05 -28.28
C GLU A 359 20.73 1.51 -26.88
N MET A 360 21.97 1.60 -26.40
CA MET A 360 22.33 1.22 -25.03
C MET A 360 21.67 2.10 -23.96
N GLN A 361 21.41 3.39 -24.24
CA GLN A 361 20.71 4.29 -23.32
C GLN A 361 19.18 4.15 -23.39
N ALA A 362 18.61 3.82 -24.55
CA ALA A 362 17.18 3.56 -24.71
C ALA A 362 16.72 2.35 -23.89
N GLY A 363 17.62 1.39 -23.61
CA GLY A 363 17.39 0.26 -22.71
C GLY A 363 17.58 0.57 -21.22
N ARG A 364 18.06 1.76 -20.83
CA ARG A 364 18.23 2.15 -19.43
C ARG A 364 16.96 2.84 -18.94
N GLU A 365 16.11 2.10 -18.24
CA GLU A 365 15.07 2.71 -17.41
C GLU A 365 15.73 3.59 -16.34
N GLN A 366 15.73 4.91 -16.55
CA GLN A 366 16.06 5.83 -15.48
C GLN A 366 14.96 5.72 -14.43
N GLN A 367 15.27 5.09 -13.29
CA GLN A 367 14.35 4.99 -12.17
C GLN A 367 14.77 5.99 -11.09
N ARG A 368 13.81 6.72 -10.49
CA ARG A 368 14.04 7.51 -9.26
C ARG A 368 14.39 6.58 -8.09
N SER A 369 14.59 7.10 -6.87
CA SER A 369 14.99 6.23 -5.76
C SER A 369 13.83 5.31 -5.37
N LYS A 370 14.09 3.99 -5.23
CA LYS A 370 13.08 3.05 -4.67
C LYS A 370 12.79 3.33 -3.19
N GLY A 371 13.65 4.10 -2.52
CA GLY A 371 13.46 4.56 -1.14
C GLY A 371 12.72 5.89 -1.00
N GLY A 372 12.43 6.58 -2.12
CA GLY A 372 11.64 7.80 -2.14
C GLY A 372 10.15 7.53 -1.90
N PRO A 373 9.35 8.56 -1.55
CA PRO A 373 7.91 8.38 -1.43
C PRO A 373 7.30 7.99 -2.78
N ARG A 374 6.21 7.22 -2.76
CA ARG A 374 5.35 7.10 -3.95
C ARG A 374 4.64 8.44 -4.15
N ARG A 375 4.83 9.05 -5.33
CA ARG A 375 4.36 10.41 -5.65
C ARG A 375 3.07 10.45 -6.48
N THR A 376 2.40 9.31 -6.70
CA THR A 376 1.16 9.23 -7.49
C THR A 376 0.05 10.14 -6.95
N GLY A 377 0.00 10.36 -5.63
CA GLY A 377 -0.94 11.27 -4.97
C GLY A 377 -0.46 12.72 -4.83
N GLN A 378 0.74 13.04 -5.29
CA GLN A 378 1.32 14.39 -5.21
C GLN A 378 1.10 15.11 -6.55
N THR A 379 0.51 16.30 -6.50
CA THR A 379 0.34 17.14 -7.70
C THR A 379 1.61 17.94 -7.98
N ASP A 380 1.83 18.35 -9.24
CA ASP A 380 2.85 19.34 -9.65
C ASP A 380 4.28 19.19 -9.05
N HIS A 381 4.73 17.95 -8.85
CA HIS A 381 6.01 17.72 -8.20
C HIS A 381 7.20 17.87 -9.15
N MET A 382 8.31 18.40 -8.66
CA MET A 382 9.52 18.63 -9.46
C MET A 382 10.33 17.36 -9.83
N PHE A 383 9.96 16.18 -9.30
CA PHE A 383 10.70 14.92 -9.46
C PHE A 383 10.35 14.11 -10.72
N GLY A 384 9.51 14.65 -11.61
CA GLY A 384 9.21 14.02 -12.90
C GLY A 384 10.51 13.74 -13.67
N ILE A 385 10.59 12.59 -14.34
CA ILE A 385 11.67 12.34 -15.30
C ILE A 385 11.22 13.03 -16.59
N ARG A 386 11.83 14.18 -16.90
CA ARG A 386 11.55 14.88 -18.14
C ARG A 386 12.00 14.00 -19.30
N ASP A 387 11.10 13.71 -20.22
CA ASP A 387 11.47 13.11 -21.50
C ASP A 387 12.34 14.13 -22.25
N GLY A 388 13.56 13.74 -22.63
CA GLY A 388 14.49 14.58 -23.37
C GLY A 388 13.93 15.05 -24.73
N SER A 389 12.82 14.48 -25.19
CA SER A 389 12.10 14.94 -26.38
C SER A 389 11.38 16.30 -26.19
N GLN A 390 10.90 16.60 -24.98
CA GLN A 390 10.11 17.82 -24.74
C GLN A 390 10.96 19.10 -24.63
N SER A 391 12.24 18.99 -24.25
CA SER A 391 13.12 20.17 -24.09
C SER A 391 13.65 20.74 -25.41
N ASN A 392 13.58 19.99 -26.51
CA ASN A 392 14.09 20.42 -27.82
C ASN A 392 12.98 20.73 -28.85
N GLY A 393 11.71 20.83 -28.43
CA GLY A 393 10.60 21.02 -29.36
C GLY A 393 10.36 19.83 -30.31
N TYR A 394 10.85 18.63 -29.97
CA TYR A 394 10.66 17.44 -30.79
C TYR A 394 9.19 17.00 -30.73
N GLN A 395 8.44 17.24 -31.80
CA GLN A 395 7.13 16.65 -31.98
C GLN A 395 7.29 15.18 -32.39
N LYS A 396 6.88 14.27 -31.49
CA LYS A 396 6.81 12.84 -31.75
C LYS A 396 5.84 12.63 -32.92
N ARG A 397 6.36 12.30 -34.11
CA ARG A 397 5.52 11.96 -35.27
C ARG A 397 4.64 10.78 -34.87
N GLY A 398 3.33 10.97 -34.95
CA GLY A 398 2.37 9.91 -34.67
C GLY A 398 2.68 8.67 -35.51
N THR A 399 2.58 7.50 -34.89
CA THR A 399 2.59 6.22 -35.61
C THR A 399 1.46 6.22 -36.63
N LYS A 400 1.81 6.03 -37.91
CA LYS A 400 0.81 5.80 -38.98
C LYS A 400 -0.09 4.62 -38.55
N PRO A 401 -1.42 4.72 -38.69
CA PRO A 401 -2.29 3.58 -38.47
C PRO A 401 -1.97 2.50 -39.50
N GLY A 402 -1.54 1.33 -39.02
CA GLY A 402 -1.13 0.19 -39.85
C GLY A 402 -0.57 -0.94 -39.00
N ARG A 403 -0.72 -2.18 -39.47
CA ARG A 403 -0.18 -3.38 -38.81
C ARG A 403 1.34 -3.25 -38.69
N LYS A 404 1.89 -3.43 -37.48
CA LYS A 404 3.34 -3.43 -37.25
C LYS A 404 4.02 -4.38 -38.24
N THR A 405 4.88 -3.86 -39.10
CA THR A 405 5.74 -4.67 -39.95
C THR A 405 6.77 -5.37 -39.07
N ASP A 406 6.76 -6.70 -39.10
CA ASP A 406 7.71 -7.54 -38.39
C ASP A 406 9.09 -7.44 -39.06
N PHE A 407 9.87 -6.44 -38.65
CA PHE A 407 11.21 -6.16 -39.17
C PHE A 407 12.20 -7.31 -38.91
N THR A 408 11.87 -8.28 -38.06
CA THR A 408 12.74 -9.45 -37.83
C THR A 408 12.80 -10.38 -39.04
N LYS A 409 11.87 -10.26 -39.98
CA LYS A 409 11.82 -11.03 -41.24
C LYS A 409 12.16 -10.18 -42.48
N ASP A 410 12.55 -8.92 -42.29
CA ASP A 410 12.91 -8.05 -43.39
C ASP A 410 14.28 -8.50 -43.97
N PRO A 411 14.35 -8.88 -45.26
CA PRO A 411 15.57 -9.39 -45.87
C PRO A 411 16.72 -8.37 -45.85
N VAL A 412 16.43 -7.07 -45.86
CA VAL A 412 17.44 -6.01 -45.77
C VAL A 412 18.03 -5.94 -44.35
N VAL A 413 17.21 -6.16 -43.33
CA VAL A 413 17.64 -6.17 -41.91
C VAL A 413 18.45 -7.43 -41.60
N ILE A 414 18.07 -8.58 -42.16
CA ILE A 414 18.82 -9.84 -42.02
C ILE A 414 20.21 -9.71 -42.64
N ALA A 415 20.31 -9.14 -43.85
CA ALA A 415 21.59 -8.96 -44.55
C ALA A 415 22.56 -8.06 -43.75
N LYS A 416 22.07 -6.93 -43.23
CA LYS A 416 22.87 -6.03 -42.39
C LYS A 416 23.35 -6.70 -41.10
N ARG A 417 22.51 -7.53 -40.47
CA ARG A 417 22.87 -8.25 -39.24
C ARG A 417 23.95 -9.32 -39.50
N GLN A 418 23.86 -10.02 -40.62
CA GLN A 418 24.89 -10.98 -41.03
C GLN A 418 26.23 -10.29 -41.31
N GLN A 419 26.20 -9.11 -41.94
CA GLN A 419 27.40 -8.33 -42.22
C GLN A 419 28.08 -7.81 -40.94
N ALA A 420 27.30 -7.34 -39.95
CA ALA A 420 27.81 -6.91 -38.66
C ALA A 420 28.40 -8.08 -37.83
N LEU A 421 27.78 -9.26 -37.87
CA LEU A 421 28.29 -10.46 -37.21
C LEU A 421 29.58 -10.99 -37.87
N ALA A 422 29.71 -10.84 -39.19
CA ALA A 422 30.95 -11.17 -39.90
C ALA A 422 32.10 -10.23 -39.55
N GLN A 423 31.82 -8.93 -39.33
CA GLN A 423 32.82 -7.96 -38.89
C GLN A 423 33.27 -8.18 -37.44
N LEU A 424 32.35 -8.61 -36.56
CA LEU A 424 32.70 -8.97 -35.18
C LEU A 424 33.61 -10.20 -35.11
N LYS A 425 33.38 -11.21 -35.97
CA LYS A 425 34.26 -12.40 -36.08
C LYS A 425 35.62 -12.13 -36.72
N ALA A 426 35.77 -11.01 -37.44
CA ALA A 426 37.05 -10.60 -38.01
C ALA A 426 37.87 -9.70 -37.07
N ALA A 427 37.28 -9.31 -35.93
CA ALA A 427 37.90 -8.48 -34.90
C ALA A 427 38.27 -9.25 -33.61
N GLU A 428 38.04 -10.58 -33.60
CA GLU A 428 38.71 -11.56 -32.73
C GLU A 428 39.83 -12.24 -33.53
#